data_AF-A0A3D2IW96-F1
#
_entry.id   AF-A0A3D2IW96-F1
#
_cell.length_a   1.000
_cell.length_b   1.000
_cell.length_c   1.000
_cell.angle_alpha   90.00
_cell.angle_beta   90.00
_cell.angle_gamma   90.00
#
_symmetry.space_group_name_H-M   'P 1'
#
loop_
_entity.id
_entity.type
_entity.pdbx_description
1 polymer ?
#
loop_
_entity_poly.entity_id
_entity_poly.type
_entity_poly.pdbx_seq_one_letter_code
_entity_poly.pdbx_strand_id
1 'polypeptide(L)' 'MTQEHASHEKRKIIDKFLMKLTKEEPQMYYASTSEVARSIHTMIKEHTNRLSVEDQALVRHMTVEEIQDLLGFHLK' A
#
# COMPACT_ATOMS: atom_id res chain seq x y z
N MET A 1 -3.74 13.02 15.35
CA MET A 1 -4.22 11.87 14.54
C MET A 1 -4.64 10.77 15.50
N THR A 2 -5.88 10.27 15.39
CA THR A 2 -6.27 9.01 16.03
C THR A 2 -5.70 7.84 15.22
N GLN A 3 -5.48 6.69 15.85
CA GLN A 3 -4.94 5.50 15.19
C GLN A 3 -5.81 5.05 13.99
N GLU A 4 -7.12 5.19 14.12
CA GLU A 4 -8.10 4.89 13.06
C GLU A 4 -7.93 5.79 11.83
N HIS A 5 -7.70 7.10 12.03
CA HIS A 5 -7.44 8.04 10.95
C HIS A 5 -6.13 7.71 10.21
N ALA A 6 -5.08 7.30 10.94
CA ALA A 6 -3.82 6.89 10.32
C ALA A 6 -3.98 5.62 9.46
N SER A 7 -4.73 4.62 9.94
CA SER A 7 -5.03 3.41 9.18
C SER A 7 -5.83 3.70 7.90
N HIS A 8 -6.78 4.64 7.97
CA HIS A 8 -7.56 5.05 6.82
C HIS A 8 -6.71 5.74 5.74
N GLU A 9 -5.84 6.67 6.12
CA GLU A 9 -4.94 7.34 5.16
C GLU A 9 -3.90 6.37 4.59
N LYS A 10 -3.35 5.46 5.41
CA LYS A 10 -2.48 4.38 4.93
C LYS A 10 -3.17 3.53 3.86
N ARG A 11 -4.43 3.13 4.09
CA ARG A 11 -5.22 2.38 3.11
C ARG A 11 -5.35 3.11 1.78
N LYS A 12 -5.69 4.41 1.79
CA LYS A 12 -5.77 5.20 0.55
C LYS A 12 -4.46 5.20 -0.22
N ILE A 13 -3.32 5.23 0.47
CA ILE A 13 -2.01 5.16 -0.17
C ILE A 13 -1.81 3.78 -0.80
N ILE A 14 -2.12 2.70 -0.06
CA ILE A 14 -2.05 1.32 -0.58
C ILE A 14 -2.94 1.12 -1.80
N ASP A 15 -4.18 1.62 -1.79
CA ASP A 15 -5.10 1.50 -2.92
C ASP A 15 -4.56 2.19 -4.18
N LYS A 16 -3.92 3.37 -4.03
CA LYS A 16 -3.25 4.05 -5.15
C LYS A 16 -2.12 3.20 -5.74
N PHE A 17 -1.29 2.60 -4.88
CA PHE A 17 -0.21 1.73 -5.34
C PHE A 17 -0.73 0.43 -5.94
N LEU A 18 -1.80 -0.15 -5.40
CA LEU A 18 -2.46 -1.34 -5.96
C LEU A 18 -3.06 -1.07 -7.34
N MET A 19 -3.74 0.06 -7.52
CA MET A 19 -4.25 0.47 -8.84
C MET A 19 -3.13 0.67 -9.84
N LYS A 20 -2.01 1.28 -9.41
CA LYS A 20 -0.85 1.47 -10.26
C LYS A 20 -0.22 0.12 -10.65
N LEU A 21 0.00 -0.75 -9.67
CA LEU A 21 0.57 -2.08 -9.84
C LEU A 21 -0.25 -2.91 -10.82
N THR A 22 -1.57 -2.99 -10.63
CA THR A 22 -2.44 -3.80 -11.50
C THR A 22 -2.62 -3.21 -12.90
N LYS A 23 -2.40 -1.91 -13.07
CA LYS A 23 -2.33 -1.26 -14.38
C LYS A 23 -1.03 -1.56 -15.12
N GLU A 24 0.10 -1.57 -14.42
CA GLU A 24 1.44 -1.85 -14.98
C GLU A 24 1.66 -3.35 -15.19
N GLU A 25 1.10 -4.18 -14.31
CA GLU A 25 1.24 -5.63 -14.24
C GLU A 25 -0.13 -6.30 -14.04
N PRO A 26 -0.94 -6.49 -15.11
CA PRO A 26 -2.27 -7.10 -15.00
C PRO A 26 -2.29 -8.51 -14.39
N GLN A 27 -1.19 -9.27 -14.47
CA GLN A 27 -1.07 -10.56 -13.80
C GLN A 27 -1.27 -10.48 -12.28
N MET A 28 -1.02 -9.32 -11.69
CA MET A 28 -1.14 -9.12 -10.24
C MET A 28 -2.58 -9.19 -9.74
N TYR A 29 -3.59 -9.13 -10.61
CA TYR A 29 -4.99 -9.42 -10.24
C TYR A 29 -5.19 -10.86 -9.73
N TYR A 30 -4.32 -11.78 -10.11
CA TYR A 30 -4.40 -13.20 -9.75
C TYR A 30 -3.27 -13.63 -8.82
N ALA A 31 -2.38 -12.70 -8.43
CA ALA A 31 -1.29 -12.96 -7.51
C ALA A 31 -1.81 -13.12 -6.08
N SER A 32 -1.05 -13.82 -5.24
CA SER A 32 -1.37 -13.92 -3.81
C SER A 32 -1.26 -12.56 -3.12
N THR A 33 -2.01 -12.34 -2.04
CA THR A 33 -1.93 -11.10 -1.26
C THR A 33 -0.51 -10.81 -0.80
N SER A 34 0.27 -11.84 -0.46
CA SER A 34 1.69 -11.70 -0.07
C SER A 34 2.58 -11.21 -1.22
N GLU A 35 2.34 -11.66 -2.45
CA GLU A 35 3.08 -11.18 -3.64
C GLU A 35 2.71 -9.73 -3.94
N VAL A 36 1.42 -9.40 -3.94
CA VAL A 36 0.92 -8.03 -4.10
C VAL A 36 1.51 -7.11 -3.04
N ALA A 37 1.53 -7.53 -1.77
CA ALA A 37 2.08 -6.74 -0.67
C ALA A 37 3.58 -6.45 -0.83
N ARG A 38 4.38 -7.44 -1.27
CA ARG A 38 5.81 -7.26 -1.55
C ARG A 38 6.07 -6.29 -2.70
N SER A 39 5.29 -6.40 -3.77
CA SER A 39 5.40 -5.48 -4.92
C SER A 39 5.03 -4.06 -4.52
N ILE A 40 3.91 -3.87 -3.81
CA ILE A 40 3.52 -2.54 -3.29
C ILE A 40 4.57 -1.97 -2.35
N HIS A 41 5.09 -2.76 -1.42
CA HIS A 41 6.17 -2.32 -0.51
C HIS A 41 7.41 -1.83 -1.27
N THR A 42 7.77 -2.51 -2.35
CA THR A 42 8.89 -2.10 -3.23
C THR A 42 8.57 -0.79 -3.94
N MET A 43 7.39 -0.68 -4.54
CA MET A 43 6.94 0.55 -5.21
C MET A 43 6.86 1.76 -4.27
N ILE A 44 6.43 1.55 -3.02
CA ILE A 44 6.42 2.59 -1.99
C ILE A 44 7.85 3.09 -1.78
N LYS A 45 8.84 2.20 -1.60
CA LYS A 45 10.25 2.60 -1.42
C LYS A 45 10.80 3.35 -2.62
N GLU A 46 10.48 2.92 -3.83
CA GLU A 46 10.93 3.56 -5.08
C GLU A 46 10.26 4.91 -5.38
N HIS A 47 9.08 5.14 -4.82
CA HIS A 47 8.28 6.34 -5.09
C HIS A 47 7.97 7.18 -3.85
N THR A 48 8.59 6.88 -2.71
CA THR A 48 8.37 7.61 -1.44
C THR A 48 8.61 9.11 -1.64
N ASN A 49 9.65 9.48 -2.38
CA ASN A 49 9.97 10.89 -2.66
C ASN A 49 8.93 11.64 -3.53
N ARG A 50 8.00 10.92 -4.17
CA ARG A 50 6.90 11.51 -4.97
C ARG A 50 5.62 11.70 -4.16
N LEU A 51 5.58 11.20 -2.91
CA LEU A 51 4.47 11.39 -2.00
C LEU A 51 4.58 12.73 -1.27
N SER A 52 3.47 13.24 -0.72
CA SER A 52 3.48 14.41 0.17
C SER A 52 4.31 14.10 1.42
N VAL A 53 4.78 15.13 2.15
CA VAL A 53 5.54 14.93 3.39
C VAL A 53 4.72 14.15 4.44
N GLU A 54 3.41 14.38 4.49
CA GLU A 54 2.48 13.67 5.37
C GLU A 54 2.37 12.18 4.98
N ASP A 55 2.17 11.89 3.69
CA ASP A 55 2.09 10.51 3.19
C ASP A 55 3.42 9.77 3.39
N GLN A 56 4.56 10.45 3.19
CA GLN A 56 5.88 9.89 3.46
C GLN A 56 6.02 9.46 4.92
N ALA A 57 5.57 10.29 5.87
CA ALA A 57 5.62 9.97 7.29
C ALA A 57 4.77 8.74 7.64
N LEU A 58 3.63 8.57 6.95
CA LEU A 58 2.73 7.42 7.15
C LEU A 58 3.32 6.10 6.64
N VAL A 59 4.04 6.11 5.51
CA VAL A 59 4.54 4.87 4.88
C VAL A 59 6.00 4.54 5.19
N ARG A 60 6.78 5.47 5.76
CA ARG A 60 8.22 5.31 6.01
C ARG A 60 8.60 4.03 6.77
N HIS A 61 7.75 3.60 7.70
CA HIS A 61 8.00 2.43 8.55
C HIS A 61 7.02 1.28 8.28
N MET A 62 6.28 1.36 7.18
CA MET A 62 5.28 0.37 6.84
C MET A 62 5.94 -0.95 6.45
N THR A 63 5.47 -2.05 7.04
CA THR A 63 5.99 -3.39 6.75
C THR A 63 5.15 -4.10 5.68
N VAL A 64 5.67 -5.20 5.15
CA VAL A 64 4.93 -6.03 4.19
C VAL A 64 3.69 -6.63 4.86
N GLU A 65 3.80 -7.03 6.13
CA GLU A 65 2.68 -7.57 6.92
C GLU A 65 1.59 -6.52 7.10
N GLU A 66 1.94 -5.28 7.43
CA GLU A 66 0.97 -4.19 7.55
C GLU A 66 0.24 -3.93 6.22
N ILE A 67 0.96 -3.98 5.10
CA ILE A 67 0.37 -3.85 3.76
C ILE A 67 -0.57 -5.03 3.49
N GLN A 68 -0.14 -6.26 3.81
CA GLN A 68 -0.94 -7.45 3.63
C GLN A 68 -2.23 -7.40 4.46
N ASP A 69 -2.17 -6.92 5.70
CA ASP A 69 -3.33 -6.71 6.55
C ASP A 69 -4.27 -5.69 5.91
N LEU A 70 -3.75 -4.53 5.48
CA LEU A 70 -4.51 -3.47 4.83
C LEU A 70 -5.20 -3.94 3.53
N LEU A 71 -4.54 -4.78 2.74
CA LEU A 71 -5.12 -5.43 1.56
C LEU A 71 -6.17 -6.49 1.93
N GLY A 72 -5.92 -7.27 2.98
CA GLY A 72 -6.86 -8.28 3.49
C GLY A 72 -8.14 -7.68 4.06
N PHE A 73 -8.10 -6.42 4.51
CA PHE A 73 -9.27 -5.63 4.87
C PHE A 73 -10.06 -5.11 3.66
N HIS A 74 -10.12 -5.82 2.53
CA HIS A 74 -11.25 -5.64 1.61
C HIS A 74 -12.54 -6.05 2.37
N LEU A 75 -13.07 -5.11 3.16
CA LEU A 75 -14.39 -5.17 3.77
C LEU A 75 -15.37 -5.49 2.64
N LYS A 76 -16.02 -6.64 2.76
CA LYS A 76 -17.23 -6.99 2.02
C LYS A 76 -18.27 -5.88 2.10
#